data_AF-A0A9P0EHP4-F1
#
_entry.id   AF-A0A9P0EHP4-F1
#
_cell.length_a   1.000
_cell.length_b   1.000
_cell.length_c   1.000
_cell.angle_alpha   90.00
_cell.angle_beta   90.00
_cell.angle_gamma   90.00
#
_symmetry.space_group_name_H-M   'P 1'
#
loop_
_entity.id
_entity.type
_entity.pdbx_description
1 polymer ?
#
loop_
_entity_poly.entity_id
_entity_poly.type
_entity_poly.pdbx_seq_one_letter_code
_entity_poly.pdbx_strand_id
1 'polypeptide(L)'
;MKVSTVLAFAAGALAMPTEKQWDNRNFAITDDYLFKLTLPEFSAKREAKDPASLIWTSDGCTAAPANPFNFDFTPACQRHDFGYANYRGQSRFDPREEKKIDEQLLVE
;
A
#
# COMPACT_ATOMS: atom_id res chain seq x y z
N MET A 1 -63.80 -20.88 -1.04
CA MET A 1 -62.44 -20.77 -0.46
C MET A 1 -61.49 -20.29 -1.56
N LYS A 2 -60.92 -19.09 -1.42
CA LYS A 2 -59.82 -18.62 -2.30
C LYS A 2 -58.66 -18.27 -1.36
N VAL A 3 -57.61 -19.08 -1.41
CA VAL A 3 -56.37 -18.85 -0.65
C VAL A 3 -55.50 -17.94 -1.51
N SER A 4 -55.32 -16.70 -1.09
CA SER A 4 -54.36 -15.79 -1.70
C SER A 4 -53.02 -15.98 -1.00
N THR A 5 -52.09 -16.65 -1.69
CA THR A 5 -50.70 -16.79 -1.23
C THR A 5 -49.96 -15.47 -1.46
N VAL A 6 -49.50 -14.84 -0.39
CA VAL A 6 -48.59 -13.68 -0.44
C VAL A 6 -47.17 -14.21 -0.60
N LEU A 7 -46.54 -13.99 -1.76
CA LEU A 7 -45.09 -14.17 -1.92
C LEU A 7 -44.38 -12.97 -1.27
N ALA A 8 -43.74 -13.21 -0.14
CA ALA A 8 -42.78 -12.26 0.43
C ALA A 8 -41.42 -12.44 -0.27
N PHE A 9 -41.00 -11.45 -1.06
CA PHE A 9 -39.62 -11.38 -1.55
C PHE A 9 -38.73 -10.86 -0.42
N ALA A 10 -37.93 -11.74 0.18
CA ALA A 10 -36.85 -11.33 1.06
C ALA A 10 -35.72 -10.73 0.20
N ALA A 11 -35.58 -9.40 0.21
CA ALA A 11 -34.42 -8.73 -0.36
C ALA A 11 -33.20 -9.03 0.50
N GLY A 12 -32.38 -10.01 0.09
CA GLY A 12 -31.07 -10.24 0.68
C GLY A 12 -30.15 -9.07 0.36
N ALA A 13 -29.79 -8.28 1.37
CA ALA A 13 -28.76 -7.25 1.23
C ALA A 13 -27.38 -7.95 1.09
N LEU A 14 -26.86 -8.00 -0.13
CA LEU A 14 -25.46 -8.34 -0.37
C LEU A 14 -24.61 -7.16 0.12
N ALA A 15 -23.94 -7.32 1.26
CA ALA A 15 -22.89 -6.39 1.67
C ALA A 15 -21.73 -6.50 0.67
N MET A 16 -21.59 -5.52 -0.22
CA MET A 16 -20.42 -5.41 -1.08
C MET A 16 -19.19 -5.10 -0.22
N PRO A 17 -18.01 -5.67 -0.54
CA PRO A 17 -16.78 -5.27 0.12
C PRO A 17 -16.58 -3.77 -0.12
N THR A 18 -16.38 -3.01 0.96
CA THR A 18 -15.96 -1.61 0.87
C THR A 18 -14.56 -1.58 0.29
N GLU A 19 -14.43 -1.31 -1.01
CA GLU A 19 -13.14 -1.01 -1.61
C GLU A 19 -12.57 0.23 -0.91
N LYS A 20 -11.29 0.15 -0.54
CA LYS A 20 -10.57 1.29 0.05
C LYS A 20 -10.48 2.39 -1.02
N GLN A 21 -11.35 3.40 -0.92
CA GLN A 21 -11.36 4.51 -1.85
C GLN A 21 -10.12 5.38 -1.63
N TRP A 22 -9.28 5.48 -2.66
CA TRP A 22 -8.15 6.40 -2.67
C TRP A 22 -8.61 7.78 -3.13
N ASP A 23 -8.32 8.82 -2.33
CA ASP A 23 -8.36 10.19 -2.85
C ASP A 23 -7.11 10.51 -3.69
N ASN A 24 -7.19 11.53 -4.55
CA ASN A 24 -6.05 11.97 -5.38
C ASN A 24 -4.84 12.42 -4.54
N ARG A 25 -5.05 12.82 -3.29
CA ARG A 25 -3.99 13.26 -2.39
C ARG A 25 -3.11 12.07 -1.96
N ASN A 26 -3.68 10.88 -1.78
CA ASN A 26 -2.93 9.67 -1.43
C ASN A 26 -1.90 9.30 -2.51
N PHE A 27 -2.26 9.44 -3.79
CA PHE A 27 -1.33 9.21 -4.91
C PHE A 27 -0.13 10.15 -4.79
N ALA A 28 -0.38 11.45 -4.66
CA ALA A 28 0.68 12.47 -4.54
C ALA A 28 1.54 12.27 -3.29
N ILE A 29 0.95 11.95 -2.13
CA ILE A 29 1.71 11.69 -0.90
C ILE A 29 2.57 10.43 -1.05
N THR A 30 2.05 9.38 -1.69
CA THR A 30 2.82 8.15 -1.95
C THR A 30 4.07 8.48 -2.77
N ASP A 31 3.92 9.26 -3.84
CA ASP A 31 5.01 9.64 -4.73
C ASP A 31 6.02 10.55 -4.01
N ASP A 32 5.53 11.52 -3.23
CA ASP A 32 6.38 12.41 -2.45
C ASP A 32 7.20 11.65 -1.42
N TYR A 33 6.58 10.67 -0.73
CA TYR A 33 7.26 9.88 0.29
C TYR A 33 8.31 8.93 -0.30
N LEU A 34 8.06 8.40 -1.50
CA LEU A 34 9.03 7.55 -2.20
C LEU A 34 10.21 8.34 -2.76
N PHE A 35 9.93 9.45 -3.45
CA PHE A 35 10.90 10.04 -4.37
C PHE A 35 11.39 11.44 -3.97
N LYS A 36 10.81 12.05 -2.92
CA LYS A 36 11.23 13.39 -2.44
C LYS A 36 11.76 13.40 -1.02
N LEU A 37 11.29 12.51 -0.16
CA LEU A 37 11.78 12.41 1.21
C LEU A 37 13.13 11.70 1.26
N THR A 38 13.99 12.17 2.16
CA THR A 38 15.15 11.40 2.62
C THR A 38 14.70 10.17 3.42
N LEU A 39 15.55 9.14 3.54
CA LEU A 39 15.24 7.98 4.37
C LEU A 39 14.83 8.32 5.81
N PRO A 40 15.52 9.22 6.54
CA PRO A 40 15.09 9.59 7.89
C PRO A 40 13.70 10.24 7.93
N GLU A 41 13.36 11.08 6.95
CA GLU A 41 12.04 11.70 6.87
C GLU A 41 10.95 10.68 6.55
N PHE A 42 11.21 9.75 5.62
CA PHE A 42 10.31 8.64 5.34
C PHE A 42 10.08 7.78 6.59
N SER A 43 11.15 7.40 7.29
CA SER A 43 11.07 6.61 8.53
C SER A 43 10.22 7.31 9.58
N ALA A 44 10.35 8.63 9.74
CA ALA A 44 9.49 9.40 10.64
C ALA A 44 8.00 9.32 10.25
N LYS A 45 7.69 9.36 8.95
CA LYS A 45 6.31 9.17 8.45
C LYS A 45 5.78 7.76 8.66
N ARG A 46 6.63 6.75 8.46
CA ARG A 46 6.30 5.34 8.68
C ARG A 46 5.98 5.04 10.14
N GLU A 47 6.83 5.49 11.06
CA GLU A 47 6.63 5.28 12.50
C GLU A 47 5.35 5.98 12.99
N ALA A 48 5.05 7.15 12.45
CA ALA A 48 3.79 7.84 12.71
C ALA A 48 2.57 7.23 11.99
N LYS A 49 2.79 6.36 10.99
CA LYS A 49 1.78 5.89 10.03
C LYS A 49 0.96 7.04 9.46
N ASP A 50 1.63 8.13 9.08
CA ASP A 50 1.00 9.38 8.69
C ASP A 50 1.13 9.64 7.18
N PRO A 51 0.04 9.63 6.38
CA PRO A 51 -1.35 9.45 6.82
C PRO A 51 -1.74 7.97 6.97
N ALA A 52 -2.68 7.69 7.87
CA ALA A 52 -3.19 6.34 8.11
C ALA A 52 -3.98 5.75 6.91
N SER A 53 -4.33 6.61 5.96
CA SER A 53 -4.97 6.21 4.70
C SER A 53 -4.04 5.42 3.79
N LEU A 54 -2.71 5.51 3.92
CA LEU A 54 -1.77 4.72 3.10
C LEU A 54 -1.58 3.30 3.66
N ILE A 55 -0.94 2.43 2.88
CA ILE A 55 -0.58 1.07 3.30
C ILE A 55 0.84 1.12 3.86
N TRP A 56 0.99 0.75 5.13
CA TRP A 56 2.27 0.79 5.86
C TRP A 56 2.79 -0.60 6.23
N THR A 57 2.12 -1.66 5.79
CA THR A 57 2.56 -3.05 6.01
C THR A 57 3.89 -3.28 5.28
N SER A 58 4.85 -3.86 5.99
CA SER A 58 6.18 -4.17 5.47
C SER A 58 6.74 -5.32 6.29
N ASP A 59 7.31 -6.31 5.63
CA ASP A 59 8.10 -7.37 6.25
C ASP A 59 9.60 -7.01 6.27
N GLY A 60 9.99 -5.94 5.59
CA GLY A 60 11.34 -5.40 5.61
C GLY A 60 12.23 -6.21 4.69
N CYS A 61 13.46 -6.50 5.11
CA CYS A 61 14.42 -7.17 4.23
C CYS A 61 14.31 -8.71 4.25
N THR A 62 13.14 -9.30 4.58
CA THR A 62 12.99 -10.75 4.75
C THR A 62 13.33 -11.56 3.50
N ALA A 63 12.98 -11.02 2.32
CA ALA A 63 13.28 -11.63 1.03
C ALA A 63 14.58 -11.10 0.39
N ALA A 64 15.33 -10.24 1.11
CA ALA A 64 16.57 -9.68 0.59
C ALA A 64 17.70 -10.72 0.58
N PRO A 65 18.70 -10.57 -0.30
CA PRO A 65 19.91 -11.39 -0.27
C PRO A 65 20.63 -11.32 1.09
N ALA A 66 21.52 -12.29 1.32
CA ALA A 66 22.35 -12.30 2.51
C ALA A 66 23.13 -10.98 2.68
N ASN A 67 23.17 -10.49 3.92
CA ASN A 67 23.85 -9.25 4.30
C ASN A 67 25.09 -9.57 5.16
N PRO A 68 26.21 -9.97 4.54
CA PRO A 68 27.39 -10.48 5.25
C PRO A 68 28.08 -9.43 6.14
N PHE A 69 27.83 -8.14 5.88
CA PHE A 69 28.41 -7.03 6.62
C PHE A 69 27.46 -6.42 7.65
N ASN A 70 26.23 -6.95 7.74
CA ASN A 70 25.21 -6.55 8.71
C ASN A 70 24.89 -5.05 8.70
N PHE A 71 24.85 -4.43 7.51
CA PHE A 71 24.36 -3.06 7.34
C PHE A 71 22.85 -2.99 7.64
N ASP A 72 22.39 -1.89 8.22
CA ASP A 72 20.96 -1.72 8.46
C ASP A 72 20.24 -1.19 7.20
N PHE A 73 19.80 -2.12 6.33
CA PHE A 73 18.99 -1.80 5.16
C PHE A 73 17.49 -1.73 5.46
N THR A 74 17.08 -1.95 6.71
CA THR A 74 15.67 -2.03 7.09
C THR A 74 14.88 -0.79 6.65
N PRO A 75 15.36 0.45 6.85
CA PRO A 75 14.63 1.64 6.41
C PRO A 75 14.40 1.68 4.89
N ALA A 76 15.40 1.24 4.11
CA ALA A 76 15.33 1.22 2.65
C ALA A 76 14.34 0.14 2.16
N CYS A 77 14.42 -1.07 2.69
CA CYS A 77 13.45 -2.14 2.39
C CYS A 77 12.01 -1.72 2.78
N GLN A 78 11.84 -1.06 3.91
CA GLN A 78 10.53 -0.57 4.34
C GLN A 78 9.94 0.48 3.37
N ARG A 79 10.77 1.33 2.76
CA ARG A 79 10.31 2.27 1.74
C ARG A 79 9.97 1.57 0.41
N HIS A 80 10.75 0.57 0.04
CA HIS A 80 10.47 -0.27 -1.13
C HIS A 80 9.12 -1.00 -0.99
N ASP A 81 8.89 -1.65 0.16
CA ASP A 81 7.63 -2.31 0.50
C ASP A 81 6.45 -1.33 0.45
N PHE A 82 6.63 -0.12 0.99
CA PHE A 82 5.63 0.93 0.95
C PHE A 82 5.23 1.29 -0.48
N GLY A 83 6.22 1.41 -1.39
CA GLY A 83 5.95 1.67 -2.79
C GLY A 83 5.15 0.56 -3.45
N TYR A 84 5.61 -0.68 -3.28
CA TYR A 84 4.94 -1.87 -3.82
C TYR A 84 3.49 -1.97 -3.32
N ALA A 85 3.28 -1.86 -2.02
CA ALA A 85 1.97 -2.03 -1.41
C ALA A 85 0.99 -0.92 -1.85
N ASN A 86 1.43 0.34 -1.84
CA ASN A 86 0.56 1.46 -2.20
C ASN A 86 0.26 1.51 -3.69
N TYR A 87 1.24 1.31 -4.57
CA TYR A 87 0.99 1.31 -6.02
C TYR A 87 0.06 0.17 -6.45
N ARG A 88 0.20 -1.02 -5.84
CA ARG A 88 -0.73 -2.15 -6.07
C ARG A 88 -2.12 -1.82 -5.57
N GLY A 89 -2.22 -1.33 -4.32
CA GLY A 89 -3.51 -0.92 -3.74
C GLY A 89 -4.20 0.19 -4.54
N GLN A 90 -3.42 1.10 -5.13
CA GLN A 90 -3.87 2.23 -5.95
C GLN A 90 -4.10 1.86 -7.43
N SER A 91 -3.99 0.57 -7.80
CA SER A 91 -4.20 0.07 -9.16
C SER A 91 -3.35 0.74 -10.23
N ARG A 92 -2.10 1.09 -9.89
CA ARG A 92 -1.12 1.73 -10.78
C ARG A 92 0.26 1.07 -10.78
N PHE A 93 0.32 -0.19 -10.34
CA PHE A 93 1.54 -0.98 -10.33
C PHE A 93 1.73 -1.67 -11.68
N ASP A 94 2.47 -1.01 -12.58
CA ASP A 94 2.87 -1.55 -13.88
C ASP A 94 4.40 -1.73 -13.95
N PRO A 95 4.97 -2.37 -15.00
CA PRO A 95 6.41 -2.62 -15.09
C PRO A 95 7.29 -1.36 -15.08
N ARG A 96 6.75 -0.20 -15.49
CA ARG A 96 7.48 1.07 -15.45
C ARG A 96 7.57 1.58 -14.02
N GLU A 97 6.46 1.52 -13.30
CA GLU A 97 6.41 1.99 -11.91
C GLU A 97 7.14 1.04 -10.96
N GLU A 98 7.05 -0.28 -11.19
CA GLU A 98 7.86 -1.29 -10.51
C GLU A 98 9.35 -0.95 -10.62
N LYS A 99 9.83 -0.74 -11.85
CA LYS A 99 11.22 -0.39 -12.11
C LYS A 99 11.65 0.89 -11.38
N LYS A 100 10.82 1.93 -11.32
CA LYS A 100 11.16 3.18 -10.60
C LYS A 100 11.32 2.95 -9.09
N ILE A 101 10.47 2.11 -8.51
CA ILE A 101 10.55 1.78 -7.07
C ILE A 101 11.81 0.95 -6.80
N ASP A 102 12.15 0.01 -7.68
CA ASP A 102 13.39 -0.76 -7.58
C ASP A 102 14.64 0.12 -7.73
N GLU A 103 14.65 1.06 -8.68
CA GLU A 103 15.76 1.99 -8.87
C GLU A 103 15.92 2.93 -7.66
N GLN A 104 14.81 3.33 -7.01
CA GLN A 104 14.87 4.13 -5.79
C GLN A 104 15.60 3.38 -4.66
N LEU A 105 15.41 2.07 -4.51
CA LEU A 105 16.12 1.28 -3.50
C LEU A 105 17.66 1.33 -3.67
N LEU A 106 18.15 1.50 -4.90
CA LEU A 106 19.58 1.47 -5.21
C LEU A 106 20.32 2.78 -4.95
N VAL A 107 19.60 3.89 -4.72
CA VAL A 107 20.18 5.23 -4.53
C VAL A 107 20.24 5.66 -3.07
N GLU A 108 20.01 4.73 -2.14
CA GLU A 108 19.99 4.96 -0.69
C GLU A 108 21.24 4.49 0.05
#